data_AF-A0ABD2X8M3-F1
#
_entry.id   AF-A0ABD2X8M3-F1
#
_cell.length_a   1.000
_cell.length_b   1.000
_cell.length_c   1.000
_cell.angle_alpha   90.00
_cell.angle_beta   90.00
_cell.angle_gamma   90.00
#
_symmetry.space_group_name_H-M   'P 1'
#
loop_
_entity.id
_entity.type
_entity.pdbx_description
1 polymer ?
#
loop_
_entity_poly.entity_id
_entity_poly.type
_entity_poly.pdbx_seq_one_letter_code
_entity_poly.pdbx_strand_id
1 'polypeptide(L)'
;MIQFLENNTRNIITMQHFSWLLLSLSLCFYTCQAEKNCHDVIGISVIKNFNDESCQLHKGVSPNSLSNFSLARYSFMINNKKSSIILYDSCGDNDRTLKAVFDTLEWVNINCLSIPHFLGFIGPDEPEEIETALKVTSALKLPHISSLSAPKSSTYSHFLPQEKKNLIPQVSYTN
;
A
#
# COMPACT_ATOMS: atom_id res chain seq x y z
N MET A 1 53.51 34.14 -22.29
CA MET A 1 52.18 34.75 -22.03
C MET A 1 51.02 33.82 -22.41
N ILE A 2 51.06 33.14 -23.56
CA ILE A 2 50.00 32.21 -24.02
C ILE A 2 49.86 30.96 -23.11
N GLN A 3 50.97 30.37 -22.64
CA GLN A 3 50.93 29.20 -21.75
C GLN A 3 50.31 29.47 -20.36
N PHE A 4 50.30 30.72 -19.88
CA PHE A 4 49.70 31.07 -18.58
C PHE A 4 48.16 31.14 -18.66
N LEU A 5 47.63 31.56 -19.82
CA LEU A 5 46.18 31.62 -20.06
C LEU A 5 45.57 30.22 -20.28
N GLU A 6 46.32 29.30 -20.92
CA GLU A 6 45.90 27.92 -21.14
C GLU A 6 45.84 27.10 -19.84
N ASN A 7 46.77 27.33 -18.91
CA ASN A 7 46.79 26.64 -17.63
C ASN A 7 45.66 27.14 -16.69
N ASN A 8 45.32 28.42 -16.76
CA ASN A 8 44.27 29.01 -15.93
C ASN A 8 42.87 28.60 -16.39
N THR A 9 42.65 28.48 -17.70
CA THR A 9 41.37 28.02 -18.29
C THR A 9 41.09 26.54 -18.02
N ARG A 10 42.12 25.67 -18.04
CA ARG A 10 41.96 24.26 -17.64
C ARG A 10 41.56 24.11 -16.18
N ASN A 11 42.12 24.91 -15.27
CA ASN A 11 41.77 24.88 -13.84
C ASN A 11 40.36 25.40 -13.56
N ILE A 12 39.87 26.39 -14.32
CA ILE A 12 38.51 26.90 -14.17
C ILE A 12 37.48 25.86 -14.64
N ILE A 13 37.76 25.16 -15.74
CA ILE A 13 36.88 24.10 -16.27
C ILE A 13 36.84 22.90 -15.30
N THR A 14 37.97 22.47 -14.73
CA THR A 14 37.99 21.37 -13.75
C THR A 14 37.29 21.73 -12.45
N MET A 15 37.41 22.98 -11.96
CA MET A 15 36.68 23.43 -10.78
C MET A 15 35.16 23.53 -11.00
N GLN A 16 34.71 23.95 -12.19
CA GLN A 16 33.29 24.01 -12.53
C GLN A 16 32.65 22.62 -12.66
N HIS A 17 33.37 21.65 -13.23
CA HIS A 17 32.94 20.26 -13.27
C HIS A 17 32.89 19.62 -11.87
N PHE A 18 33.85 19.94 -10.99
CA PHE A 18 33.85 19.46 -9.59
C PHE A 18 32.67 20.03 -8.79
N SER A 19 32.31 21.30 -9.01
CA SER A 19 31.16 21.93 -8.36
C SER A 19 29.83 21.30 -8.77
N TRP A 20 29.67 20.93 -10.04
CA TRP A 20 28.46 20.23 -10.50
C TRP A 20 28.38 18.81 -9.93
N LEU A 21 29.50 18.08 -9.92
CA LEU A 21 29.59 16.75 -9.33
C LEU A 21 29.21 16.77 -7.84
N LEU A 22 29.72 17.74 -7.08
CA LEU A 22 29.39 17.92 -5.65
C LEU A 22 27.91 18.27 -5.43
N LEU A 23 27.32 19.12 -6.28
CA LEU A 23 25.88 19.42 -6.26
C LEU A 23 25.05 18.16 -6.53
N SER A 24 25.39 17.37 -7.56
CA SER A 24 24.69 16.12 -7.88
C SER A 24 24.81 15.07 -6.77
N LEU A 25 25.99 14.96 -6.14
CA LEU A 25 26.20 14.07 -4.99
C LEU A 25 25.33 14.51 -3.81
N SER A 26 25.29 15.80 -3.50
CA SER A 26 24.50 16.33 -2.38
C SER A 26 23.00 16.05 -2.57
N LEU A 27 22.47 16.24 -3.78
CA LEU A 27 21.09 15.93 -4.12
C LEU A 27 20.77 14.44 -3.95
N CYS A 28 21.68 13.54 -4.34
CA CYS A 28 21.51 12.09 -4.13
C CYS A 28 21.48 11.69 -2.64
N PHE A 29 22.25 12.37 -1.77
CA PHE A 29 22.25 12.07 -0.33
C PHE A 29 20.93 12.46 0.34
N TYR A 30 20.27 13.53 -0.10
CA TYR A 30 18.96 13.94 0.43
C TYR A 30 17.83 13.02 -0.05
N THR A 31 17.87 12.52 -1.29
CA THR A 31 16.83 11.61 -1.80
C THR A 31 16.92 10.20 -1.22
N CYS A 32 18.10 9.72 -0.83
CA CYS A 32 18.27 8.41 -0.20
C CYS A 32 18.00 8.39 1.31
N GLN A 33 17.78 9.54 1.96
CA GLN A 33 17.52 9.58 3.41
C GLN A 33 16.04 9.33 3.76
N ALA A 34 15.12 9.53 2.81
CA ALA A 34 13.69 9.29 3.02
C ALA A 34 13.34 7.80 3.26
N GLU A 35 14.11 6.88 2.66
CA GLU A 35 13.90 5.43 2.78
C GLU A 35 14.28 4.87 4.15
N LYS A 36 15.13 5.58 4.91
CA LYS A 36 15.68 5.08 6.19
C LYS A 36 14.71 5.08 7.37
N ASN A 37 13.51 5.65 7.21
CA ASN A 37 12.51 5.75 8.28
C ASN A 37 11.35 4.74 8.16
N CYS A 38 11.36 3.89 7.14
CA CYS A 38 10.41 2.78 7.02
C CYS A 38 10.84 1.65 7.96
N HIS A 39 10.54 1.80 9.25
CA HIS A 39 10.79 0.76 10.26
C HIS A 39 10.14 -0.58 9.90
N ASP A 40 10.69 -1.67 10.48
CA ASP A 40 10.46 -3.10 10.24
C ASP A 40 9.02 -3.63 10.38
N VAL A 41 8.03 -2.92 9.82
CA VAL A 41 6.63 -3.36 9.78
C VAL A 41 6.31 -3.80 8.36
N ILE A 42 6.04 -5.08 8.17
CA ILE A 42 5.47 -5.63 6.94
C ILE A 42 3.94 -5.54 7.06
N GLY A 43 3.34 -4.60 6.32
CA GLY A 43 1.91 -4.32 6.37
C GLY A 43 1.11 -5.02 5.27
N ILE A 44 -0.10 -5.49 5.62
CA ILE A 44 -1.14 -5.93 4.69
C ILE A 44 -2.46 -5.28 5.10
N SER A 45 -3.22 -4.77 4.13
CA SER A 45 -4.57 -4.26 4.36
C SER A 45 -5.61 -5.18 3.75
N VAL A 46 -6.62 -5.56 4.52
CA VAL A 46 -7.74 -6.39 4.07
C VAL A 46 -9.01 -5.57 4.18
N ILE A 47 -9.72 -5.43 3.07
CA ILE A 47 -11.00 -4.74 2.98
C ILE A 47 -12.04 -5.79 2.61
N LYS A 48 -13.09 -5.92 3.41
CA LYS A 48 -14.14 -6.92 3.16
C LYS A 48 -15.49 -6.41 3.64
N ASN A 49 -16.54 -6.77 2.92
CA ASN A 49 -17.90 -6.60 3.39
C ASN A 49 -18.26 -7.79 4.30
N PHE A 50 -18.41 -7.55 5.61
CA PHE A 50 -18.83 -8.61 6.55
C PHE A 50 -20.34 -8.77 6.64
N ASN A 51 -21.10 -7.86 6.00
CA ASN A 51 -22.56 -7.83 6.01
C ASN A 51 -23.14 -7.94 7.44
N ASP A 52 -22.51 -7.23 8.38
CA ASP A 52 -22.91 -7.19 9.78
C ASP A 52 -24.14 -6.29 9.98
N GLU A 53 -24.99 -6.59 10.96
CA GLU A 53 -26.17 -5.79 11.29
C GLU A 53 -25.79 -4.35 11.70
N SER A 54 -24.57 -4.18 12.23
CA SER A 54 -23.98 -2.89 12.57
C SER A 54 -23.79 -1.96 11.36
N CYS A 55 -23.66 -2.51 10.15
CA CYS A 55 -23.57 -1.73 8.90
C CYS A 55 -24.86 -0.95 8.59
N GLN A 56 -26.01 -1.39 9.10
CA GLN A 56 -27.30 -0.75 8.83
C GLN A 56 -27.50 0.56 9.61
N LEU A 57 -26.78 0.75 10.72
CA LEU A 57 -26.91 1.91 11.62
C LEU A 57 -26.19 3.17 11.13
N HIS A 58 -25.40 3.07 10.05
CA HIS A 58 -24.48 4.14 9.64
C HIS A 58 -24.73 4.74 8.25
N LYS A 59 -25.91 4.54 7.65
CA LYS A 59 -26.32 5.26 6.43
C LYS A 59 -26.46 6.79 6.60
N GLY A 60 -26.06 7.36 7.73
CA GLY A 60 -26.21 8.79 8.02
C GLY A 60 -25.28 9.37 9.10
N VAL A 61 -24.11 8.78 9.37
CA VAL A 61 -23.21 9.34 10.41
C VAL A 61 -21.92 9.89 9.81
N SER A 62 -21.72 11.18 10.13
CA SER A 62 -20.64 12.11 9.80
C SER A 62 -19.22 11.51 9.73
N PRO A 63 -18.38 11.96 8.77
CA PRO A 63 -16.98 11.52 8.62
C PRO A 63 -16.05 11.84 9.82
N ASN A 64 -16.56 12.44 10.90
CA ASN A 64 -15.78 13.04 11.98
C ASN A 64 -15.69 12.22 13.28
N SER A 65 -16.15 10.96 13.34
CA SER A 65 -15.88 10.11 14.52
C SER A 65 -14.47 9.51 14.43
N LEU A 66 -13.51 10.22 15.05
CA LEU A 66 -12.09 9.90 15.23
C LEU A 66 -11.80 8.65 16.09
N SER A 67 -12.56 7.57 15.92
CA SER A 67 -12.30 6.29 16.57
C SER A 67 -12.21 5.18 15.53
N ASN A 68 -10.97 4.79 15.22
CA ASN A 68 -10.52 3.59 14.50
C ASN A 68 -11.60 2.92 13.63
N PHE A 69 -11.67 3.35 12.36
CA PHE A 69 -12.53 2.72 11.35
C PHE A 69 -12.13 1.26 11.04
N SER A 70 -10.92 0.85 11.43
CA SER A 70 -10.47 -0.54 11.36
C SER A 70 -11.23 -1.45 12.32
N LEU A 71 -11.78 -2.56 11.81
CA LEU A 71 -12.38 -3.61 12.62
C LEU A 71 -11.36 -4.26 13.56
N ALA A 72 -10.18 -4.57 13.03
CA ALA A 72 -9.14 -5.25 13.78
C ALA A 72 -7.75 -4.95 13.21
N ARG A 73 -6.75 -4.97 14.08
CA ARG A 73 -5.34 -4.94 13.71
C ARG A 73 -4.61 -6.07 14.42
N TYR A 74 -4.04 -6.98 13.64
CA TYR A 74 -3.26 -8.10 14.13
C TYR A 74 -1.78 -7.79 13.91
N SER A 75 -0.99 -7.76 14.97
CA SER A 75 0.47 -7.62 14.88
C SER A 75 1.15 -8.91 15.32
N PHE A 76 2.13 -9.36 14.55
CA PHE A 76 2.89 -10.60 14.80
C PHE A 76 4.32 -10.45 14.31
N MET A 77 5.19 -11.42 14.61
CA MET A 77 6.60 -11.39 14.18
C MET A 77 6.85 -12.44 13.10
N ILE A 78 7.48 -12.06 12.00
CA ILE A 78 8.00 -12.99 10.98
C ILE A 78 9.49 -12.71 10.83
N ASN A 79 10.36 -13.70 11.05
CA ASN A 79 11.81 -13.55 10.90
C ASN A 79 12.39 -12.31 11.61
N ASN A 80 11.97 -12.09 12.88
CA ASN A 80 12.35 -10.93 13.70
C ASN A 80 11.90 -9.55 13.16
N LYS A 81 11.06 -9.51 12.13
CA LYS A 81 10.37 -8.30 11.67
C LYS A 81 8.95 -8.27 12.19
N LYS A 82 8.48 -7.09 12.57
CA LYS A 82 7.07 -6.90 12.93
C LYS A 82 6.26 -6.98 11.64
N SER A 83 5.16 -7.68 11.67
CA SER A 83 4.19 -7.76 10.58
C SER A 83 2.85 -7.33 11.14
N SER A 84 2.02 -6.73 10.31
CA SER A 84 0.71 -6.29 10.74
C SER A 84 -0.31 -6.44 9.62
N ILE A 85 -1.45 -7.01 9.97
CA ILE A 85 -2.62 -7.11 9.11
C ILE A 85 -3.68 -6.19 9.72
N ILE A 86 -4.17 -5.26 8.92
CA ILE A 86 -5.33 -4.44 9.28
C ILE A 86 -6.55 -4.91 8.49
N LEU A 87 -7.69 -4.98 9.17
CA LEU A 87 -8.96 -5.40 8.62
C LEU A 87 -9.96 -4.26 8.71
N TYR A 88 -10.64 -3.98 7.60
CA TYR A 88 -11.71 -2.99 7.51
C TYR A 88 -13.00 -3.65 7.03
N ASP A 89 -14.13 -3.17 7.59
CA ASP A 89 -15.45 -3.47 7.06
C ASP A 89 -15.81 -2.44 6.00
N SER A 90 -16.03 -2.87 4.76
CA SER A 90 -16.55 -1.98 3.74
C SER A 90 -18.07 -1.79 3.85
N CYS A 91 -18.79 -2.73 4.49
CA CYS A 91 -20.25 -2.73 4.57
C CYS A 91 -20.98 -2.63 3.21
N GLY A 92 -20.32 -2.97 2.10
CA GLY A 92 -20.90 -2.80 0.76
C GLY A 92 -20.98 -1.35 0.31
N ASP A 93 -20.20 -0.45 0.91
CA ASP A 93 -20.24 0.99 0.68
C ASP A 93 -18.92 1.51 0.11
N ASN A 94 -19.03 2.27 -0.99
CA ASN A 94 -17.87 2.78 -1.72
C ASN A 94 -17.10 3.84 -0.91
N ASP A 95 -17.79 4.67 -0.11
CA ASP A 95 -17.13 5.70 0.70
C ASP A 95 -16.32 5.07 1.83
N ARG A 96 -16.87 4.01 2.46
CA ARG A 96 -16.16 3.18 3.45
C ARG A 96 -14.99 2.44 2.85
N THR A 97 -15.13 1.90 1.64
CA THR A 97 -14.03 1.28 0.89
C THR A 97 -12.90 2.29 0.65
N LEU A 98 -13.24 3.49 0.20
CA LEU A 98 -12.26 4.55 -0.04
C LEU A 98 -11.61 5.03 1.26
N LYS A 99 -12.38 5.14 2.35
CA LYS A 99 -11.87 5.45 3.68
C LYS A 99 -10.88 4.39 4.15
N ALA A 100 -11.15 3.10 3.95
CA ALA A 100 -10.23 2.01 4.28
C ALA A 100 -8.89 2.16 3.55
N VAL A 101 -8.94 2.52 2.26
CA VAL A 101 -7.73 2.76 1.47
C VAL A 101 -6.93 3.91 2.07
N PHE A 102 -7.55 5.07 2.32
CA PHE A 102 -6.83 6.23 2.86
C PHE A 102 -6.31 6.03 4.28
N ASP A 103 -7.08 5.40 5.18
CA ASP A 103 -6.62 5.03 6.53
C ASP A 103 -5.39 4.12 6.44
N THR A 104 -5.34 3.19 5.48
CA THR A 104 -4.15 2.36 5.26
C THR A 104 -2.95 3.16 4.78
N LEU A 105 -3.14 4.11 3.86
CA LEU A 105 -2.04 4.95 3.39
C LEU A 105 -1.46 5.83 4.51
N GLU A 106 -2.32 6.31 5.41
CA GLU A 106 -1.90 7.01 6.62
C GLU A 106 -1.15 6.08 7.58
N TRP A 107 -1.70 4.88 7.83
CA TRP A 107 -1.10 3.89 8.72
C TRP A 107 0.30 3.44 8.28
N VAL A 108 0.45 3.09 7.01
CA VAL A 108 1.71 2.56 6.46
C VAL A 108 2.76 3.66 6.29
N ASN A 109 2.35 4.93 6.25
CA ASN A 109 3.11 6.05 5.72
C ASN A 109 3.30 5.94 4.20
N ILE A 110 2.94 7.00 3.47
CA ILE A 110 3.04 7.07 2.02
C ILE A 110 4.47 6.82 1.48
N ASN A 111 5.49 7.08 2.30
CA ASN A 111 6.89 6.85 1.92
C ASN A 111 7.29 5.36 2.01
N CYS A 112 6.45 4.49 2.58
CA CYS A 112 6.74 3.08 2.85
C CYS A 112 5.80 2.12 2.10
N LEU A 113 5.19 2.58 1.02
CA LEU A 113 4.23 1.84 0.21
C LEU A 113 4.85 0.81 -0.76
N SER A 114 6.14 0.53 -0.61
CA SER A 114 6.88 -0.44 -1.42
C SER A 114 7.15 -1.74 -0.66
N ILE A 115 7.33 -2.82 -1.42
CA ILE A 115 7.89 -4.07 -0.90
C ILE A 115 9.34 -3.78 -0.45
N PRO A 116 9.78 -4.24 0.73
CA PRO A 116 9.15 -5.26 1.60
C PRO A 116 8.24 -4.71 2.72
N HIS A 117 8.03 -3.40 2.82
CA HIS A 117 7.33 -2.76 3.93
C HIS A 117 5.81 -2.86 3.82
N PHE A 118 5.27 -2.79 2.61
CA PHE A 118 3.84 -2.96 2.37
C PHE A 118 3.62 -3.97 1.25
N LEU A 119 2.84 -5.01 1.55
CA LEU A 119 2.54 -6.08 0.60
C LEU A 119 1.30 -5.78 -0.25
N GLY A 120 0.50 -4.78 0.14
CA GLY A 120 -0.66 -4.34 -0.63
C GLY A 120 -2.00 -4.57 0.04
N PHE A 121 -3.03 -4.50 -0.79
CA PHE A 121 -4.44 -4.64 -0.42
C PHE A 121 -4.99 -6.02 -0.79
N ILE A 122 -5.93 -6.52 0.00
CA ILE A 122 -6.74 -7.71 -0.28
C ILE A 122 -8.22 -7.34 -0.23
N GLY A 123 -8.99 -7.76 -1.23
CA GLY A 123 -10.40 -7.39 -1.37
C GLY A 123 -10.58 -5.92 -1.75
N PRO A 124 -11.82 -5.40 -1.82
CA PRO A 124 -13.08 -6.04 -1.45
C PRO A 124 -13.55 -7.11 -2.46
N ASP A 125 -14.70 -7.73 -2.18
CA ASP A 125 -15.24 -8.84 -2.98
C ASP A 125 -16.23 -8.37 -4.07
N GLU A 126 -16.93 -7.25 -3.85
CA GLU A 126 -17.95 -6.73 -4.78
C GLU A 126 -17.32 -5.89 -5.92
N PRO A 127 -17.81 -6.03 -7.17
CA PRO A 127 -17.19 -5.37 -8.34
C PRO A 127 -17.09 -3.84 -8.23
N GLU A 128 -18.13 -3.17 -7.71
CA GLU A 128 -18.16 -1.71 -7.57
C GLU A 128 -17.16 -1.20 -6.53
N GLU A 129 -17.06 -1.91 -5.40
CA GLU A 129 -16.10 -1.60 -4.34
C GLU A 129 -14.67 -1.86 -4.83
N ILE A 130 -14.46 -2.95 -5.58
CA ILE A 130 -13.16 -3.26 -6.18
C ILE A 130 -12.73 -2.15 -7.14
N GLU A 131 -13.62 -1.69 -8.02
CA GLU A 131 -13.32 -0.58 -8.92
C GLU A 131 -12.95 0.69 -8.15
N THR A 132 -13.69 0.98 -7.08
CA THR A 132 -13.45 2.13 -6.21
C THR A 132 -12.07 2.09 -5.56
N ALA A 133 -11.70 0.94 -4.97
CA ALA A 133 -10.37 0.77 -4.38
C ALA A 133 -9.27 0.81 -5.45
N LEU A 134 -9.47 0.18 -6.61
CA LEU A 134 -8.51 0.15 -7.71
C LEU A 134 -8.20 1.53 -8.27
N LYS A 135 -9.14 2.48 -8.30
CA LYS A 135 -8.89 3.86 -8.75
C LYS A 135 -7.73 4.52 -7.99
N VAL A 136 -7.63 4.26 -6.69
CA VAL A 136 -6.54 4.81 -5.85
C VAL A 136 -5.32 3.91 -5.89
N THR A 137 -5.48 2.60 -5.67
CA THR A 137 -4.33 1.69 -5.54
C THR A 137 -3.55 1.57 -6.85
N SER A 138 -4.22 1.58 -8.01
CA SER A 138 -3.55 1.53 -9.31
C SER A 138 -2.80 2.83 -9.64
N ALA A 139 -3.34 3.99 -9.27
CA ALA A 139 -2.67 5.28 -9.45
C ALA A 139 -1.37 5.35 -8.65
N LEU A 140 -1.37 4.77 -7.45
CA LEU A 140 -0.20 4.66 -6.58
C LEU A 140 0.66 3.41 -6.88
N LYS A 141 0.29 2.60 -7.87
CA LYS A 141 0.97 1.36 -8.28
C LYS A 141 1.15 0.37 -7.12
N LEU A 142 0.16 0.29 -6.24
CA LEU A 142 0.17 -0.59 -5.07
C LEU A 142 -0.31 -1.99 -5.47
N PRO A 143 0.31 -3.06 -4.96
CA PRO A 143 -0.21 -4.40 -5.16
C PRO A 143 -1.62 -4.51 -4.59
N HIS A 144 -2.53 -5.08 -5.36
CA HIS A 144 -3.92 -5.24 -4.94
C HIS A 144 -4.39 -6.63 -5.40
N ILE A 145 -4.73 -7.45 -4.42
CA ILE A 145 -5.26 -8.79 -4.59
C ILE A 145 -6.79 -8.74 -4.49
N SER A 146 -7.51 -8.97 -5.59
CA SER A 146 -8.98 -8.93 -5.64
C SER A 146 -9.58 -10.29 -6.02
N SER A 147 -10.88 -10.47 -5.77
CA SER A 147 -11.63 -11.63 -6.27
C SER A 147 -11.61 -11.69 -7.80
N LEU A 148 -11.78 -12.89 -8.38
CA LEU A 148 -11.88 -13.13 -9.84
C LEU A 148 -13.06 -12.39 -10.51
N SER A 149 -14.01 -11.91 -9.70
CA SER A 149 -15.11 -11.05 -10.15
C SER A 149 -14.69 -9.62 -10.49
N ALA A 150 -13.44 -9.23 -10.19
CA ALA A 150 -12.94 -7.89 -10.45
C ALA A 150 -12.84 -7.55 -11.94
N PRO A 151 -13.05 -6.28 -12.33
CA PRO A 151 -12.79 -5.82 -13.68
C PRO A 151 -11.30 -6.03 -14.03
N LYS A 152 -11.02 -6.68 -15.16
CA LYS A 152 -9.67 -7.05 -15.64
C LYS A 152 -8.79 -5.86 -16.06
N SER A 153 -9.14 -4.62 -15.70
CA SER A 153 -8.61 -3.40 -16.32
C SER A 153 -7.32 -2.86 -15.72
N SER A 154 -6.86 -3.36 -14.56
CA SER A 154 -5.65 -2.85 -13.89
C SER A 154 -4.45 -3.81 -14.04
N THR A 155 -3.31 -3.27 -14.48
CA THR A 155 -2.03 -4.00 -14.62
C THR A 155 -1.46 -4.47 -13.27
N TYR A 156 -1.93 -3.92 -12.15
CA TYR A 156 -1.48 -4.25 -10.80
C TYR A 156 -2.45 -5.15 -10.01
N SER A 157 -3.50 -5.63 -10.69
CA SER A 157 -4.48 -6.53 -10.10
C SER A 157 -3.96 -7.97 -10.10
N HIS A 158 -3.77 -8.51 -8.90
CA HIS A 158 -3.53 -9.93 -8.68
C HIS A 158 -4.85 -10.58 -8.26
N PHE A 159 -5.15 -11.79 -8.74
CA PHE A 159 -6.42 -12.44 -8.45
C PHE A 159 -6.23 -13.57 -7.42
N LEU A 160 -7.11 -13.65 -6.42
CA LEU A 160 -7.18 -14.84 -5.58
C LEU A 160 -7.76 -16.00 -6.40
N PRO A 161 -7.14 -17.20 -6.38
CA PRO A 161 -7.80 -18.39 -6.89
C PRO A 161 -9.10 -18.60 -6.12
N GLN A 162 -10.20 -18.85 -6.82
CA GLN A 162 -11.47 -19.19 -6.18
C GLN A 162 -11.25 -20.45 -5.32
N GLU A 163 -11.50 -20.36 -4.01
CA GLU A 163 -11.54 -21.55 -3.17
C GLU A 163 -12.62 -22.48 -3.74
N LYS A 164 -12.20 -23.63 -4.27
CA LYS A 164 -13.15 -24.70 -4.55
C LYS A 164 -13.77 -25.07 -3.21
N LYS A 165 -15.09 -24.89 -3.09
CA LYS A 165 -15.89 -25.55 -2.04
C LYS A 165 -15.71 -27.05 -2.21
N ASN A 166 -14.64 -27.61 -1.65
CA ASN A 166 -14.54 -29.04 -1.46
C ASN A 166 -15.63 -29.37 -0.46
N LEU A 167 -16.68 -30.01 -0.99
CA LEU A 167 -17.74 -30.65 -0.25
C LEU A 167 -17.14 -31.30 1.00
N ILE A 168 -17.65 -30.90 2.16
CA ILE A 168 -17.40 -31.57 3.44
C ILE A 168 -17.53 -33.08 3.17
N PRO A 169 -16.49 -33.90 3.36
CA PRO A 169 -16.70 -35.34 3.37
C PRO A 169 -17.67 -35.60 4.52
N GLN A 170 -18.88 -36.03 4.18
CA GLN A 170 -19.87 -36.46 5.16
C GLN A 170 -19.23 -37.60 5.97
N VAL A 171 -18.86 -37.31 7.21
CA VAL A 171 -18.49 -38.33 8.18
C VAL A 171 -19.78 -39.04 8.57
N SER A 172 -20.06 -40.16 7.91
CA SER A 172 -21.13 -41.06 8.27
C SER A 172 -20.72 -41.81 9.53
N TYR A 173 -21.32 -41.46 10.67
CA TYR A 173 -21.23 -42.26 11.88
C TYR A 173 -22.21 -43.44 11.74
N THR A 174 -21.69 -44.63 11.49
CA THR A 174 -22.44 -45.88 11.71
C THR A 174 -22.32 -46.25 13.17
N ASN A 175 -23.47 -46.31 13.86
CA ASN A 175 -23.64 -46.94 15.19
C ASN A 175 -23.27 -48.42 15.15
#